data_AF-A0A8T4QEQ5-F1
#
_entry.id   AF-A0A8T4QEQ5-F1
#
_cell.length_a   1.000
_cell.length_b   1.000
_cell.length_c   1.000
_cell.angle_alpha   90.00
_cell.angle_beta   90.00
_cell.angle_gamma   90.00
#
_symmetry.space_group_name_H-M   'P 1'
#
loop_
_entity.id
_entity.type
_entity.pdbx_description
1 polymer ?
#
loop_
_entity_poly.entity_id
_entity_poly.type
_entity_poly.pdbx_seq_one_letter_code
_entity_poly.pdbx_strand_id
1 'polypeptide(L)'
;MEQEELIDIKPTLKSGLDFVIEQSDYLTGIHILMPYIEELIRRIVKKAGKVEVVLEQHKTKFFRCIMLDGLLENENVKEVIGVDFQKSLKVLLTDRDQVNLRNELLHGRLPSDKINEAETVFVSYCILKLLKILKDFRKEIPQ
;
A
#
# COMPACT_ATOMS: atom_id res chain seq x y z
N MET A 1 -15.76 -10.79 -20.54
CA MET A 1 -15.98 -9.71 -19.54
C MET A 1 -14.62 -9.14 -19.27
N GLU A 2 -14.49 -7.86 -19.58
CA GLU A 2 -13.28 -7.20 -20.10
C GLU A 2 -12.06 -7.34 -19.18
N GLN A 3 -10.91 -7.51 -19.84
CA GLN A 3 -9.60 -7.34 -19.23
C GLN A 3 -9.56 -5.93 -18.64
N GLU A 4 -9.64 -5.80 -17.31
CA GLU A 4 -9.11 -4.62 -16.63
C GLU A 4 -7.66 -4.50 -17.08
N GLU A 5 -7.38 -3.62 -18.05
CA GLU A 5 -6.02 -3.14 -18.27
C GLU A 5 -5.54 -2.61 -16.93
N LEU A 6 -4.74 -3.40 -16.21
CA LEU A 6 -4.10 -2.94 -14.99
C LEU A 6 -3.37 -1.66 -15.35
N ILE A 7 -3.81 -0.53 -14.79
CA ILE A 7 -3.09 0.73 -14.86
C ILE A 7 -1.62 0.42 -14.57
N ASP A 8 -0.73 0.78 -15.51
CA ASP A 8 0.68 0.55 -15.32
C ASP A 8 1.19 1.55 -14.28
N ILE A 9 1.30 1.09 -13.03
CA ILE A 9 1.78 1.88 -11.91
C ILE A 9 3.31 1.97 -11.88
N LYS A 10 4.03 1.20 -12.72
CA LYS A 10 5.50 1.16 -12.70
C LYS A 10 6.14 2.51 -12.98
N PRO A 11 5.69 3.32 -13.98
CA PRO A 11 6.30 4.62 -14.25
C PRO A 11 6.16 5.55 -13.04
N THR A 12 5.00 5.55 -12.38
CA THR A 12 4.75 6.38 -11.20
C THR A 12 5.57 5.93 -10.00
N LEU A 13 5.63 4.63 -9.72
CA LEU A 13 6.46 4.07 -8.65
C LEU A 13 7.95 4.36 -8.89
N LYS A 14 8.42 4.22 -10.13
CA LYS A 14 9.79 4.56 -10.50
C LYS A 14 10.07 6.04 -10.22
N SER A 15 9.20 6.93 -10.70
CA SER A 15 9.33 8.38 -10.47
C SER A 15 9.39 8.71 -8.97
N GLY A 16 8.47 8.17 -8.17
CA GLY A 16 8.46 8.37 -6.72
C GLY A 16 9.75 7.89 -6.05
N LEU A 17 10.27 6.73 -6.45
CA LEU A 17 11.54 6.20 -5.93
C LEU A 17 12.75 7.02 -6.40
N ASP A 18 12.76 7.51 -7.65
CA ASP A 18 13.83 8.36 -8.18
C ASP A 18 13.91 9.67 -7.37
N PHE A 19 12.78 10.28 -6.98
CA PHE A 19 12.77 11.45 -6.11
C PHE A 19 13.40 11.16 -4.74
N VAL A 20 13.08 10.03 -4.12
CA VAL A 20 13.62 9.66 -2.81
C VAL A 20 15.11 9.33 -2.87
N ILE A 21 15.52 8.50 -3.85
CA ILE A 21 16.85 7.87 -3.88
C ILE A 21 17.87 8.77 -4.58
N GLU A 22 17.53 9.30 -5.75
CA GLU A 22 18.49 10.02 -6.60
C GLU A 22 18.52 11.52 -6.27
N GLN A 23 17.36 12.09 -5.90
CA GLN A 23 17.21 13.53 -5.70
C GLN A 23 17.15 13.94 -4.23
N SER A 24 16.96 13.00 -3.30
CA SER A 24 16.69 13.27 -1.88
C SER A 24 15.50 14.22 -1.66
N ASP A 25 14.54 14.23 -2.59
CA ASP A 25 13.28 14.97 -2.47
C ASP A 25 12.22 14.08 -1.81
N TYR A 26 12.25 14.09 -0.48
CA TYR A 26 11.35 13.29 0.34
C TYR A 26 9.90 13.79 0.28
N LEU A 27 9.71 15.11 0.14
CA LEU A 27 8.40 15.74 0.04
C LEU A 27 7.66 15.22 -1.18
N THR A 28 8.27 15.31 -2.36
CA THR A 28 7.65 14.84 -3.60
C THR A 28 7.53 13.31 -3.60
N GLY A 29 8.60 12.62 -3.20
CA GLY A 29 8.65 11.17 -3.16
C GLY A 29 7.53 10.53 -2.33
N ILE A 30 7.31 11.00 -1.10
CA ILE A 30 6.30 10.41 -0.22
C ILE A 30 4.88 10.62 -0.74
N HIS A 31 4.57 11.80 -1.32
CA HIS A 31 3.25 12.07 -1.89
C HIS A 31 2.93 11.19 -3.09
N ILE A 32 3.95 10.90 -3.91
CA ILE A 32 3.80 9.97 -5.04
C ILE A 32 3.62 8.54 -4.53
N LEU A 33 4.43 8.09 -3.57
CA LEU A 33 4.50 6.68 -3.18
C LEU A 33 3.36 6.25 -2.24
N MET A 34 2.92 7.11 -1.33
CA MET A 34 1.97 6.76 -0.25
C MET A 34 0.68 6.08 -0.75
N PRO A 35 -0.02 6.58 -1.79
CA PRO A 35 -1.24 5.94 -2.29
C PRO A 35 -1.02 4.52 -2.82
N TYR A 36 0.17 4.21 -3.31
CA TYR A 36 0.47 2.92 -3.95
C TYR A 36 0.72 1.78 -2.97
N ILE A 37 0.88 2.05 -1.67
CA ILE A 37 0.90 0.98 -0.66
C ILE A 37 -0.41 0.19 -0.71
N GLU A 38 -1.54 0.90 -0.76
CA GLU A 38 -2.87 0.29 -0.83
C GLU A 38 -3.03 -0.54 -2.10
N GLU A 39 -2.71 0.04 -3.26
CA GLU A 39 -2.79 -0.63 -4.55
C GLU A 39 -1.91 -1.88 -4.65
N LEU A 40 -0.69 -1.84 -4.10
CA LEU A 40 0.19 -3.01 -4.10
C LEU A 40 -0.34 -4.15 -3.22
N ILE A 41 -0.90 -3.84 -2.05
CA ILE A 41 -1.52 -4.84 -1.18
C ILE A 41 -2.69 -5.52 -1.90
N ARG A 42 -3.55 -4.74 -2.58
CA ARG A 42 -4.65 -5.26 -3.39
C ARG A 42 -4.16 -6.23 -4.47
N ARG A 43 -3.18 -5.79 -5.27
CA ARG A 43 -2.57 -6.64 -6.31
C ARG A 43 -2.00 -7.94 -5.76
N ILE A 44 -1.40 -7.93 -4.57
CA ILE A 44 -0.88 -9.14 -3.90
C ILE A 44 -2.03 -10.07 -3.52
N VAL A 45 -3.07 -9.57 -2.86
CA VAL A 45 -4.24 -10.37 -2.44
C VAL A 45 -4.96 -10.98 -3.65
N LYS A 46 -5.21 -10.19 -4.69
CA LYS A 46 -5.82 -10.65 -5.96
C LYS A 46 -4.96 -11.73 -6.62
N LYS A 47 -3.63 -11.57 -6.65
CA LYS A 47 -2.71 -12.59 -7.20
C LYS A 47 -2.66 -13.87 -6.38
N ALA A 48 -2.86 -13.79 -5.07
CA ALA A 48 -2.96 -14.96 -4.20
C ALA A 48 -4.31 -15.69 -4.34
N GLY A 49 -5.20 -15.26 -5.24
CA GLY A 49 -6.53 -15.84 -5.43
C GLY A 49 -7.49 -15.55 -4.28
N LYS A 50 -7.15 -14.60 -3.41
CA LYS A 50 -7.94 -14.25 -2.23
C LYS A 50 -8.87 -13.08 -2.54
N VAL A 51 -10.01 -13.08 -1.85
CA VAL A 51 -10.99 -12.00 -1.95
C VAL A 51 -10.54 -10.87 -1.04
N GLU A 52 -10.36 -9.68 -1.62
CA GLU A 52 -10.08 -8.46 -0.86
C GLU A 52 -11.29 -8.02 -0.02
N VAL A 53 -12.50 -8.35 -0.47
CA VAL A 53 -13.77 -7.91 0.13
C VAL A 53 -14.06 -8.69 1.40
N VAL A 54 -14.11 -8.01 2.54
CA VAL A 54 -14.91 -8.47 3.67
C VAL A 54 -16.37 -8.17 3.31
N LEU A 55 -17.21 -9.20 3.23
CA LEU A 55 -18.66 -9.03 3.25
C LEU A 55 -19.02 -8.41 4.60
N GLU A 56 -19.05 -7.08 4.70
CA GLU A 56 -19.81 -6.45 5.77
C GLU A 56 -21.24 -6.97 5.64
N GLN A 57 -21.74 -7.64 6.69
CA GLN A 57 -23.09 -8.18 6.79
C GLN A 57 -24.16 -7.06 6.87
N HIS A 58 -24.03 -5.99 6.09
CA HIS A 58 -25.08 -5.00 5.92
C HIS A 58 -25.93 -5.40 4.72
N LYS A 59 -27.24 -5.52 4.96
CA LYS A 59 -28.31 -6.06 4.09
C LYS A 59 -28.52 -5.37 2.73
N THR A 60 -27.53 -4.64 2.23
CA THR A 60 -27.57 -3.90 0.96
C THR A 60 -26.42 -4.35 0.09
N LYS A 61 -26.74 -4.88 -1.10
CA LYS A 61 -25.84 -5.46 -2.12
C LYS A 61 -24.89 -4.43 -2.76
N PHE A 62 -24.25 -3.57 -1.99
CA PHE A 62 -23.22 -2.66 -2.46
C PHE A 62 -21.86 -3.18 -2.00
N PHE A 63 -21.05 -3.63 -2.96
CA PHE A 63 -19.64 -3.91 -2.73
C PHE A 63 -18.96 -2.57 -2.40
N ARG A 64 -18.55 -2.35 -1.15
CA ARG A 64 -17.63 -1.25 -0.83
C ARG A 64 -16.21 -1.75 -0.97
N CYS A 65 -15.36 -0.97 -1.64
CA CYS A 65 -13.92 -1.16 -1.51
C CYS A 65 -13.54 -0.89 -0.05
N ILE A 66 -12.95 -1.86 0.62
CA ILE A 66 -12.40 -1.68 1.96
C ILE A 66 -11.23 -0.69 1.90
N MET A 67 -11.17 0.29 2.81
CA MET A 67 -10.04 1.23 2.90
C MET A 67 -8.77 0.52 3.38
N LEU A 68 -7.60 1.18 3.27
CA LEU A 68 -6.33 0.64 3.78
C LEU A 68 -6.43 0.12 5.24
N ASP A 69 -7.12 0.85 6.12
CA ASP A 69 -7.35 0.43 7.51
C ASP A 69 -7.99 -0.97 7.58
N GLY A 70 -9.05 -1.20 6.78
CA GLY A 70 -9.74 -2.49 6.70
C GLY A 70 -8.93 -3.56 5.97
N LEU A 71 -8.11 -3.18 4.99
CA LEU A 71 -7.16 -4.12 4.34
C LEU A 71 -6.15 -4.64 5.36
N LEU A 72 -5.60 -3.75 6.18
CA LEU A 72 -4.61 -4.11 7.21
C LEU A 72 -5.23 -4.82 8.42
N GLU A 73 -6.54 -5.02 8.46
CA GLU A 73 -7.24 -5.89 9.43
C GLU A 73 -7.63 -7.25 8.85
N ASN A 74 -7.48 -7.43 7.53
CA ASN A 74 -7.92 -8.63 6.84
C ASN A 74 -6.93 -9.80 7.05
N GLU A 75 -7.45 -10.95 7.45
CA GLU A 75 -6.70 -12.21 7.60
C GLU A 75 -6.03 -12.66 6.29
N ASN A 76 -6.69 -12.45 5.14
CA ASN A 76 -6.11 -12.75 3.82
C ASN A 76 -4.84 -11.93 3.59
N VAL A 77 -4.83 -10.65 4.00
CA VAL A 77 -3.66 -9.77 3.92
C VAL A 77 -2.57 -10.28 4.85
N LYS A 78 -2.90 -10.57 6.12
CA LYS A 78 -1.97 -11.16 7.10
C LYS A 78 -1.23 -12.37 6.54
N GLU A 79 -1.97 -13.29 5.92
CA GLU A 79 -1.41 -14.52 5.36
C GLU A 79 -0.47 -14.29 4.17
N VAL A 80 -0.72 -13.26 3.34
CA VAL A 80 0.10 -13.04 2.12
C VAL A 80 1.31 -12.14 2.36
N ILE A 81 1.23 -11.13 3.25
CA ILE A 81 2.36 -10.23 3.53
C ILE A 81 3.09 -10.53 4.85
N GLY A 82 2.53 -11.41 5.68
CA GLY A 82 3.06 -11.79 6.99
C GLY A 82 2.61 -10.85 8.12
N VAL A 83 2.40 -11.42 9.30
CA VAL A 83 1.85 -10.73 10.48
C VAL A 83 2.72 -9.56 10.97
N ASP A 84 4.03 -9.73 11.00
CA ASP A 84 4.92 -8.68 11.51
C ASP A 84 4.91 -7.46 10.59
N PHE A 85 4.94 -7.69 9.29
CA PHE A 85 4.94 -6.61 8.32
C PHE A 85 3.58 -5.89 8.26
N GLN A 86 2.47 -6.65 8.32
CA GLN A 86 1.14 -6.07 8.44
C GLN A 86 1.02 -5.16 9.67
N LYS A 87 1.50 -5.62 10.84
CA LYS A 87 1.50 -4.81 12.06
C LYS A 87 2.33 -3.53 11.91
N SER A 88 3.52 -3.62 11.31
CA SER A 88 4.35 -2.43 11.04
C SER A 88 3.62 -1.42 10.15
N LEU A 89 2.95 -1.87 9.09
CA LEU A 89 2.17 -1.00 8.21
C LEU A 89 0.98 -0.37 8.95
N LYS A 90 0.27 -1.14 9.79
CA LYS A 90 -0.88 -0.65 10.55
C LYS A 90 -0.46 0.49 11.50
N VAL A 91 0.58 0.25 12.29
CA VAL A 91 1.12 1.21 13.26
C VAL A 91 1.60 2.50 12.57
N LEU A 92 2.33 2.37 11.45
CA LEU A 92 2.86 3.54 10.75
C LEU A 92 1.76 4.35 10.05
N LEU A 93 0.89 3.67 9.31
CA LEU A 93 0.07 4.33 8.29
C LEU A 93 -1.32 4.72 8.79
N THR A 94 -1.91 3.92 9.68
CA THR A 94 -3.36 3.97 9.92
C THR A 94 -3.75 4.12 11.40
N ASP A 95 -2.82 3.83 12.31
CA ASP A 95 -3.08 3.88 13.74
C ASP A 95 -3.19 5.33 14.22
N ARG A 96 -4.39 5.68 14.72
CA ARG A 96 -4.75 7.04 15.17
C ARG A 96 -4.07 7.44 16.49
N ASP A 97 -3.65 6.46 17.27
CA ASP A 97 -2.92 6.70 18.52
C ASP A 97 -1.41 6.85 18.27
N GLN A 98 -0.97 6.69 17.02
CA GLN A 98 0.41 6.82 16.56
C GLN A 98 0.52 7.90 15.47
N VAL A 99 1.47 7.78 14.55
CA VAL A 99 1.76 8.78 13.52
C VAL A 99 0.59 8.95 12.54
N ASN A 100 -0.16 7.86 12.27
CA ASN A 100 -1.26 7.85 11.29
C ASN A 100 -0.84 8.44 9.92
N LEU A 101 0.40 8.14 9.51
CA LEU A 101 1.16 8.91 8.52
C LEU A 101 0.42 9.04 7.19
N ARG A 102 -0.24 7.97 6.73
CA ARG A 102 -0.96 7.96 5.46
C ARG A 102 -2.13 8.95 5.51
N ASN A 103 -2.88 8.97 6.61
CA ASN A 103 -4.04 9.84 6.72
C ASN A 103 -3.61 11.30 6.92
N GLU A 104 -2.60 11.56 7.75
CA GLU A 104 -2.10 12.93 7.94
C GLU A 104 -1.52 13.50 6.63
N LEU A 105 -0.77 12.70 5.87
CA LEU A 105 -0.23 13.09 4.56
C LEU A 105 -1.34 13.30 3.52
N LEU A 106 -2.17 12.28 3.26
CA LEU A 106 -3.11 12.32 2.13
C LEU A 106 -4.34 13.21 2.38
N HIS A 107 -4.61 13.57 3.64
CA HIS A 107 -5.60 14.61 3.96
C HIS A 107 -5.00 16.02 4.04
N GLY A 108 -3.70 16.19 3.77
CA GLY A 108 -3.04 17.50 3.79
C GLY A 108 -2.94 18.10 5.19
N ARG A 109 -2.90 17.26 6.23
CA ARG A 109 -2.79 17.66 7.64
C ARG A 109 -1.36 17.65 8.14
N LEU A 110 -0.48 16.87 7.49
CA LEU A 110 0.95 16.84 7.77
C LEU A 110 1.64 18.06 7.14
N PRO A 111 2.23 18.96 7.94
CA PRO A 111 3.02 20.08 7.42
C PRO A 111 4.26 19.61 6.67
N SER A 112 4.68 20.33 5.63
CA SER A 112 5.82 19.93 4.79
C SER A 112 7.15 19.88 5.54
N ASP A 113 7.34 20.70 6.57
CA ASP A 113 8.53 20.70 7.43
C ASP A 113 8.59 19.51 8.40
N LYS A 114 7.49 18.75 8.52
CA LYS A 114 7.43 17.50 9.31
C LYS A 114 7.71 16.25 8.48
N ILE A 115 7.67 16.36 7.16
CA ILE A 115 8.05 15.27 6.26
C ILE A 115 9.57 15.11 6.32
N ASN A 116 10.01 13.97 6.83
CA ASN A 116 11.43 13.67 7.02
C ASN A 116 11.89 12.47 6.19
N GLU A 117 13.20 12.39 6.06
CA GLU A 117 13.90 11.32 5.34
C GLU A 117 13.55 9.94 5.90
N ALA A 118 13.61 9.75 7.22
CA ALA A 118 13.48 8.43 7.84
C ALA A 118 12.14 7.77 7.53
N GLU A 119 11.03 8.51 7.71
CA GLU A 119 9.69 8.03 7.38
C GLU A 119 9.52 7.77 5.88
N THR A 120 10.05 8.66 5.04
CA THR A 120 9.94 8.54 3.57
C THR A 120 10.74 7.35 3.02
N VAL A 121 11.95 7.13 3.54
CA VAL A 121 12.77 5.96 3.22
C VAL A 121 12.09 4.68 3.71
N PHE A 122 11.47 4.71 4.89
CA PHE A 122 10.73 3.56 5.39
C PHE A 122 9.49 3.22 4.52
N VAL A 123 8.75 4.24 4.08
CA VAL A 123 7.65 4.08 3.11
C VAL A 123 8.18 3.48 1.80
N SER A 124 9.33 3.97 1.31
CA SER A 124 9.98 3.44 0.10
C SER A 124 10.41 1.99 0.25
N TYR A 125 10.96 1.61 1.42
CA TYR A 125 11.25 0.22 1.76
C TYR A 125 9.98 -0.64 1.74
N CYS A 126 8.87 -0.15 2.30
CA CYS A 126 7.58 -0.87 2.29
C CYS A 126 7.12 -1.14 0.84
N ILE A 127 7.22 -0.14 -0.05
CA ILE A 127 6.92 -0.30 -1.47
C ILE A 127 7.80 -1.38 -2.11
N LEU A 128 9.12 -1.34 -1.90
CA LEU A 128 10.04 -2.33 -2.45
C LEU A 128 9.76 -3.75 -1.94
N LYS A 129 9.44 -3.89 -0.64
CA LYS A 129 9.06 -5.17 -0.04
C LYS A 129 7.76 -5.72 -0.62
N LEU A 130 6.74 -4.89 -0.80
CA LEU A 130 5.50 -5.27 -1.45
C LEU A 130 5.72 -5.68 -2.92
N LEU A 131 6.55 -4.93 -3.67
CA LEU A 131 6.93 -5.28 -5.04
C LEU A 131 7.65 -6.63 -5.11
N LYS A 132 8.53 -6.91 -4.14
CA LYS A 132 9.20 -8.21 -4.04
C LYS A 132 8.19 -9.34 -3.82
N ILE A 133 7.28 -9.20 -2.86
CA ILE A 133 6.21 -10.18 -2.59
C ILE A 133 5.38 -10.41 -3.86
N LEU A 134 4.94 -9.33 -4.52
CA LEU A 134 4.15 -9.40 -5.75
C LEU A 134 4.90 -10.10 -6.89
N LYS A 135 6.23 -9.92 -6.97
CA LYS A 135 7.09 -10.61 -7.96
C LYS A 135 7.23 -12.09 -7.64
N ASP A 136 7.33 -12.46 -6.37
CA ASP A 136 7.49 -13.86 -5.96
C ASP A 136 6.21 -14.67 -6.33
N PHE A 137 5.01 -14.08 -6.18
CA PHE A 137 3.77 -14.66 -6.73
C PHE A 137 3.72 -14.80 -8.27
N ARG A 138 4.53 -14.05 -9.04
CA ARG A 138 4.59 -14.23 -10.50
C ARG A 138 5.36 -15.49 -10.90
N LYS A 139 6.24 -16.01 -10.04
CA LYS A 139 7.07 -17.17 -10.34
C LYS A 139 6.38 -18.51 -10.08
N GLU A 140 5.33 -18.50 -9.26
CA GLU A 140 4.65 -19.72 -8.80
C GLU A 140 3.48 -20.17 -9.70
N ILE A 141 3.09 -19.37 -10.69
CA ILE A 141 2.08 -19.75 -11.68
C ILE A 141 2.80 -20.30 -12.93
N PRO A 142 2.75 -21.62 -13.21
CA PRO A 142 3.23 -22.13 -14.49
C PRO A 142 2.39 -21.51 -15.61
N GLN A 143 3.07 -20.95 -16.62
CA GLN A 143 2.44 -20.40 -17.83
C GLN A 143 1.70 -21.49 -18.60
#